data_AF-A0A3N0EPN0-F1
#
_entry.id   AF-A0A3N0EPN0-F1
#
_cell.length_a   1.000
_cell.length_b   1.000
_cell.length_c   1.000
_cell.angle_alpha   90.00
_cell.angle_beta   90.00
_cell.angle_gamma   90.00
#
_symmetry.space_group_name_H-M   'P 1'
#
loop_
_entity.id
_entity.type
_entity.pdbx_description
1 polymer ?
#
loop_
_entity_poly.entity_id
_entity_poly.type
_entity_poly.pdbx_seq_one_letter_code
_entity_poly.pdbx_strand_id
1 'polypeptide(L)'
;MENSQEKISTENVLLSLKEGDINAYMNIYEHYHSRIYSFALSFLKSEDISREITAEVFTEVWERRSEIEPDTFDSFLISVCSNHVYKKLRSTFNENDSRKKLWNRMKPGSN
;
A
#
# COMPACT_ATOMS: atom_id res chain seq x y z
N MET A 1 -7.54 32.52 -9.79
CA MET A 1 -7.31 31.90 -11.11
C MET A 1 -5.92 31.30 -11.05
N GLU A 2 -5.80 30.08 -10.55
CA GLU A 2 -4.52 29.36 -10.46
C GLU A 2 -4.86 27.90 -10.19
N ASN A 3 -4.90 27.09 -11.26
CA ASN A 3 -4.64 25.63 -11.25
C ASN A 3 -4.97 25.00 -12.62
N SER A 4 -4.40 25.54 -13.69
CA SER A 4 -4.55 24.96 -15.04
C SER A 4 -3.24 24.49 -15.66
N GLN A 5 -2.12 24.55 -14.94
CA GLN A 5 -0.79 24.18 -15.47
C GLN A 5 -0.23 22.86 -14.91
N GLU A 6 -0.68 22.36 -13.75
CA GLU A 6 -0.15 21.09 -13.18
C GLU A 6 -0.96 19.84 -13.56
N LYS A 7 -2.24 19.96 -13.92
CA LYS A 7 -3.11 18.79 -14.16
C LYS A 7 -2.66 17.91 -15.35
N ILE A 8 -1.95 18.52 -16.31
CA ILE A 8 -1.51 17.88 -17.57
C ILE A 8 -0.33 16.93 -17.35
N SER A 9 0.46 17.08 -16.27
CA SER A 9 1.64 16.22 -16.05
C SER A 9 1.27 14.85 -15.52
N THR A 10 0.47 14.78 -14.45
CA THR A 10 0.10 13.51 -13.81
C THR A 10 -0.78 12.64 -14.70
N GLU A 11 -1.72 13.25 -15.43
CA GLU A 11 -2.61 12.50 -16.34
C GLU A 11 -1.83 11.82 -17.47
N ASN A 12 -0.90 12.53 -18.13
CA ASN A 12 -0.06 11.95 -19.17
C ASN A 12 0.88 10.85 -18.65
N VAL A 13 1.41 11.01 -17.44
CA VAL A 13 2.20 9.97 -16.77
C VAL A 13 1.34 8.74 -16.52
N LEU A 14 0.11 8.90 -16.04
CA LEU A 14 -0.80 7.78 -15.80
C LEU A 14 -1.21 7.08 -17.09
N LEU A 15 -1.47 7.82 -18.18
CA LEU A 15 -1.74 7.23 -19.48
C LEU A 15 -0.53 6.42 -20.00
N SER A 16 0.68 6.94 -19.84
CA SER A 16 1.92 6.24 -20.23
C SER A 16 2.15 4.99 -19.37
N LEU A 17 1.78 5.04 -18.08
CA LEU A 17 1.81 3.89 -17.19
C LEU A 17 0.87 2.77 -17.68
N LYS A 18 -0.33 3.11 -18.20
CA LYS A 18 -1.27 2.11 -18.76
C LYS A 18 -0.64 1.33 -19.91
N GLU A 19 0.15 2.01 -20.75
CA GLU A 19 0.89 1.43 -21.88
C GLU A 19 2.15 0.64 -21.44
N GLY A 20 2.45 0.61 -20.14
CA GLY A 20 3.61 -0.12 -19.59
C GLY A 20 4.92 0.65 -19.63
N ASP A 21 4.90 1.98 -19.70
CA ASP A 21 6.11 2.80 -19.59
C ASP A 21 6.69 2.71 -18.17
N ILE A 22 7.91 2.17 -18.08
CA ILE A 22 8.66 2.03 -16.83
C ILE A 22 9.02 3.39 -16.23
N ASN A 23 9.32 4.40 -17.06
CA ASN A 23 9.64 5.74 -16.55
C ASN A 23 8.41 6.38 -15.92
N ALA A 24 7.23 6.15 -16.50
CA ALA A 24 5.98 6.60 -15.91
C ALA A 24 5.74 5.96 -14.54
N TYR A 25 5.99 4.65 -14.42
CA TYR A 25 5.92 3.96 -13.13
C TYR A 25 6.91 4.53 -12.11
N MET A 26 8.15 4.80 -12.50
CA MET A 26 9.15 5.40 -11.61
C MET A 26 8.73 6.79 -11.13
N ASN A 27 8.18 7.62 -12.00
CA ASN A 27 7.64 8.94 -11.62
C ASN A 27 6.50 8.81 -10.61
N ILE A 28 5.59 7.85 -10.81
CA ILE A 28 4.50 7.57 -9.87
C ILE A 28 5.06 7.07 -8.54
N TYR A 29 6.05 6.19 -8.55
CA TYR A 29 6.70 5.71 -7.34
C TYR A 29 7.33 6.86 -6.56
N GLU A 30 8.17 7.68 -7.20
CA GLU A 30 8.85 8.81 -6.56
C GLU A 30 7.85 9.82 -5.95
N HIS A 31 6.76 10.10 -6.65
CA HIS A 31 5.75 11.06 -6.18
C HIS A 31 4.93 10.53 -5.00
N TYR A 32 4.49 9.27 -5.06
CA TYR A 32 3.51 8.74 -4.12
C TYR A 32 4.12 7.91 -2.98
N HIS A 33 5.36 7.43 -3.12
CA HIS A 33 5.98 6.50 -2.17
C HIS A 33 5.95 7.01 -0.74
N SER A 34 6.38 8.26 -0.50
CA SER A 34 6.42 8.83 0.84
C SER A 34 5.03 8.90 1.50
N ARG A 35 4.00 9.25 0.73
CA ARG A 35 2.61 9.34 1.21
C ARG A 35 2.06 7.97 1.58
N ILE A 36 2.29 6.96 0.74
CA ILE A 36 1.83 5.58 0.98
C ILE A 36 2.57 4.94 2.14
N TYR A 37 3.89 5.12 2.21
CA TYR A 37 4.70 4.66 3.33
C TYR A 37 4.24 5.27 4.65
N SER A 38 4.05 6.60 4.68
CA SER A 38 3.60 7.31 5.88
C SER A 38 2.20 6.87 6.31
N PHE A 39 1.30 6.63 5.35
CA PHE A 39 -0.02 6.08 5.62
C PHE A 39 0.11 4.70 6.27
N ALA A 40 0.81 3.75 5.65
CA ALA A 40 1.00 2.41 6.19
C ALA A 40 1.65 2.43 7.59
N LEU A 41 2.67 3.27 7.79
CA LEU A 41 3.35 3.44 9.08
C LEU A 41 2.43 3.97 10.17
N SER A 42 1.51 4.86 9.82
CA SER A 42 0.55 5.43 10.78
C SER A 42 -0.35 4.35 11.41
N PHE A 43 -0.62 3.24 10.72
CA PHE A 43 -1.42 2.12 11.23
C PHE A 43 -0.58 0.98 11.80
N LEU A 44 0.47 0.58 11.09
CA LEU A 44 1.24 -0.64 11.39
C LEU A 44 2.31 -0.43 12.46
N LYS A 45 2.75 0.82 12.68
CA LYS A 45 3.76 1.19 13.68
C LYS A 45 5.07 0.38 13.59
N SER A 46 5.38 -0.15 12.41
CA SER A 46 6.57 -0.95 12.14
C SER A 46 7.13 -0.57 10.77
N GLU A 47 8.34 -0.03 10.75
CA GLU A 47 9.00 0.42 9.52
C GLU A 47 9.18 -0.71 8.51
N ASP A 48 9.57 -1.90 8.97
CA ASP A 48 9.78 -3.07 8.11
C ASP A 48 8.49 -3.50 7.41
N ILE A 49 7.42 -3.64 8.18
CA ILE A 49 6.11 -4.04 7.64
C ILE A 49 5.55 -2.92 6.74
N SER A 50 5.74 -1.65 7.10
CA SER A 50 5.28 -0.54 6.27
C SER A 50 6.03 -0.45 4.95
N ARG A 51 7.33 -0.75 4.92
CA ARG A 51 8.11 -0.87 3.67
C ARG A 51 7.63 -2.04 2.81
N GLU A 52 7.40 -3.21 3.41
CA GLU A 52 6.84 -4.39 2.74
C GLU A 52 5.50 -4.03 2.07
N ILE A 53 4.56 -3.48 2.83
CA ILE A 53 3.23 -3.10 2.33
C ILE A 53 3.30 -2.04 1.25
N THR A 54 4.21 -1.06 1.38
CA THR A 54 4.40 -0.04 0.33
C THR A 54 4.86 -0.68 -0.97
N ALA A 55 5.80 -1.62 -0.92
CA ALA A 55 6.25 -2.35 -2.10
C ALA A 55 5.12 -3.20 -2.73
N GLU A 56 4.31 -3.87 -1.90
CA GLU A 56 3.13 -4.62 -2.37
C GLU A 56 2.12 -3.71 -3.09
N VAL A 57 1.86 -2.51 -2.56
CA VAL A 57 0.96 -1.53 -3.20
C VAL A 57 1.44 -1.15 -4.58
N PHE A 58 2.72 -0.79 -4.73
CA PHE A 58 3.24 -0.39 -6.05
C PHE A 58 3.37 -1.58 -7.01
N THR A 59 3.60 -2.78 -6.49
CA THR A 59 3.51 -4.02 -7.30
C THR A 59 2.11 -4.19 -7.87
N GLU A 60 1.07 -4.04 -7.04
CA GLU A 60 -0.33 -4.12 -7.48
C GLU A 60 -0.70 -2.99 -8.47
N VAL A 61 -0.18 -1.77 -8.27
CA VAL A 61 -0.33 -0.66 -9.22
C VAL A 61 0.22 -1.05 -10.59
N TRP A 62 1.41 -1.65 -10.65
CA TRP A 62 2.00 -2.11 -11.90
C TRP A 62 1.19 -3.24 -12.53
N GLU A 63 0.80 -4.25 -11.77
CA GLU A 63 0.02 -5.40 -12.27
C GLU A 63 -1.33 -4.96 -12.84
N ARG A 64 -2.00 -4.01 -12.17
CA ARG A 64 -3.32 -3.50 -12.54
C ARG A 64 -3.27 -2.22 -13.37
N ARG A 65 -2.10 -1.86 -13.90
CA ARG A 65 -1.89 -0.58 -14.61
C ARG A 65 -2.91 -0.29 -15.71
N SER A 66 -3.36 -1.30 -16.44
CA SER A 66 -4.35 -1.15 -17.52
C SER A 66 -5.73 -0.71 -17.02
N GLU A 67 -6.07 -0.97 -15.76
CA GLU A 67 -7.36 -0.62 -15.13
C GLU A 67 -7.35 0.78 -14.50
N ILE A 68 -6.19 1.46 -14.46
CA ILE A 68 -6.05 2.74 -13.78
C ILE A 68 -6.75 3.83 -14.57
N GLU A 69 -7.62 4.58 -13.90
CA GLU A 69 -8.25 5.78 -14.45
C GLU A 69 -7.64 7.04 -13.80
N PRO A 70 -7.07 7.98 -14.59
CA PRO A 70 -6.34 9.13 -14.06
C PRO A 70 -7.10 9.95 -13.03
N ASP A 71 -8.41 10.18 -13.25
CA ASP A 71 -9.26 10.96 -12.35
C ASP A 71 -9.49 10.30 -10.98
N THR A 72 -9.23 9.00 -10.85
CA THR A 72 -9.48 8.23 -9.61
C THR A 72 -8.23 7.61 -9.00
N PHE A 73 -7.05 7.88 -9.57
CA PHE A 73 -5.82 7.20 -9.20
C PHE A 73 -5.44 7.37 -7.72
N ASP A 74 -5.59 8.58 -7.18
CA ASP A 74 -5.34 8.85 -5.75
C ASP A 74 -6.20 7.98 -4.83
N SER A 75 -7.50 7.89 -5.13
CA SER A 75 -8.46 7.07 -4.37
C SER A 75 -8.18 5.58 -4.54
N PHE A 76 -7.81 5.15 -5.75
CA PHE A 76 -7.37 3.79 -6.04
C PHE A 76 -6.15 3.42 -5.18
N LEU A 77 -5.12 4.26 -5.15
CA LEU A 77 -3.87 4.01 -4.44
C LEU A 77 -4.08 3.89 -2.92
N ILE A 78 -4.88 4.79 -2.35
CA ILE A 78 -5.24 4.72 -0.92
C ILE A 78 -6.08 3.48 -0.62
N SER A 79 -6.98 3.09 -1.51
CA SER A 79 -7.81 1.88 -1.35
C SER A 79 -6.96 0.62 -1.33
N VAL A 80 -6.04 0.49 -2.29
CA VAL A 80 -5.08 -0.62 -2.36
C VAL A 80 -4.23 -0.68 -1.09
N CYS A 81 -3.64 0.46 -0.68
CA CYS A 81 -2.84 0.53 0.55
C CYS A 81 -3.64 0.14 1.80
N SER A 82 -4.85 0.67 1.95
CA SER A 82 -5.72 0.37 3.09
C SER A 82 -6.06 -1.12 3.15
N ASN A 83 -6.35 -1.75 2.01
CA ASN A 83 -6.63 -3.18 1.93
C ASN A 83 -5.45 -4.02 2.44
N HIS A 84 -4.23 -3.71 2.00
CA HIS A 84 -3.02 -4.39 2.46
C HIS A 84 -2.77 -4.18 3.95
N VAL A 85 -2.91 -2.94 4.45
CA VAL A 85 -2.80 -2.61 5.88
C VAL A 85 -3.80 -3.43 6.71
N TYR A 86 -5.08 -3.42 6.34
CA TYR A 86 -6.11 -4.17 7.09
C TYR A 86 -5.90 -5.67 7.03
N LYS A 87 -5.48 -6.20 5.88
CA LYS A 87 -5.13 -7.62 5.73
C LYS A 87 -3.99 -7.99 6.68
N LYS A 88 -2.92 -7.19 6.72
CA LYS A 88 -1.78 -7.43 7.63
C LYS A 88 -2.19 -7.35 9.10
N LEU A 89 -2.93 -6.30 9.50
CA LEU A 89 -3.43 -6.16 10.87
C LEU A 89 -4.28 -7.36 11.29
N ARG A 90 -5.18 -7.83 10.41
CA ARG A 90 -6.01 -9.01 10.67
C ARG A 90 -5.17 -10.27 10.84
N SER A 91 -4.17 -10.48 9.98
CA SER A 91 -3.25 -11.61 10.08
C SER A 91 -2.48 -11.60 11.40
N THR A 92 -1.90 -10.45 11.76
CA THR A 92 -1.15 -10.28 13.02
C THR A 92 -2.03 -10.52 14.24
N PHE A 93 -3.28 -10.05 14.24
CA PHE A 93 -4.22 -10.31 15.32
C PHE A 93 -4.54 -11.80 15.47
N ASN A 94 -4.85 -12.48 14.36
CA ASN A 94 -5.17 -13.91 14.35
C ASN A 94 -3.98 -14.77 14.81
N GLU A 95 -2.76 -14.42 14.43
CA GLU A 95 -1.55 -15.10 14.88
C GLU A 95 -1.35 -14.95 16.38
N ASN A 96 -1.51 -13.72 16.90
CA ASN A 96 -1.41 -13.44 18.34
C ASN A 96 -2.47 -14.19 19.17
N ASP A 97 -3.71 -14.26 18.69
CA ASP A 97 -4.78 -15.05 19.33
C ASP A 97 -4.43 -16.55 19.35
N SER A 98 -3.96 -17.07 18.21
CA SER A 98 -3.55 -18.48 18.07
C SER A 98 -2.39 -18.82 19.01
N ARG A 99 -1.38 -17.93 19.11
CA ARG A 99 -0.24 -18.07 20.04
C ARG A 99 -0.67 -18.04 21.49
N LYS A 100 -1.58 -17.13 21.88
CA LYS A 100 -2.15 -17.08 23.24
C LYS A 100 -2.89 -18.38 23.60
N LYS A 101 -3.71 -18.90 22.68
CA LYS A 101 -4.43 -20.17 22.86
C LYS A 101 -3.47 -21.35 23.03
N LEU A 102 -2.42 -21.42 22.21
CA LEU A 102 -1.39 -22.46 22.29
C LEU A 102 -0.65 -22.40 23.63
N TRP A 103 -0.19 -21.21 24.04
CA TRP A 103 0.47 -21.00 25.33
C TRP A 103 -0.38 -21.47 26.52
N ASN A 104 -1.67 -21.12 26.53
CA ASN A 104 -2.58 -21.51 27.60
C ASN A 104 -2.75 -23.03 27.74
N ARG A 105 -2.60 -23.79 26.64
CA ARG A 105 -2.62 -25.26 26.64
C ARG A 105 -1.28 -25.88 27.05
N MET A 106 -0.19 -25.21 26.70
CA MET A 106 1.18 -25.71 26.91
C MET A 106 1.78 -25.32 28.26
N LYS A 107 1.22 -24.33 28.98
CA LYS A 107 1.80 -23.90 30.25
C LYS A 107 1.93 -25.10 31.20
N PRO A 108 3.14 -25.44 31.68
CA PRO A 108 3.30 -26.52 32.64
C PRO A 108 2.54 -26.13 33.91
N GLY A 109 1.81 -27.09 34.49
CA GLY A 109 1.14 -26.88 35.76
C GLY A 109 2.16 -26.36 36.76
N SER A 110 1.91 -25.15 37.30
CA SER A 110 2.69 -24.59 38.38
C SER A 110 2.54 -25.53 39.58
N ASN A 111 3.54 -26.39 39.78
CA ASN A 111 3.72 -27.20 40.97
C ASN A 111 4.78 -26.56 41.84
#